data_AF-A0AAN0LVQ0-F1
#
_entry.id   AF-A0AAN0LVQ0-F1
#
_cell.length_a   1.000
_cell.length_b   1.000
_cell.length_c   1.000
_cell.angle_alpha   90.00
_cell.angle_beta   90.00
_cell.angle_gamma   90.00
#
_symmetry.space_group_name_H-M   'P 1'
#
loop_
_entity.id
_entity.type
_entity.pdbx_description
1 polymer ?
#
loop_
_entity_poly.entity_id
_entity_poly.type
_entity_poly.pdbx_seq_one_letter_code
_entity_poly.pdbx_strand_id
1 'polypeptide(L)'
;MFLEEDVDQYIYFTRNTSLNDTLLNELGNLSQIFDDAKGYSLPKDMPVYLFVQEFNEPIPTWQALHEEQANSVDNGKMMLIDGDHFLHFEHSN
;
A
#
# COMPACT_ATOMS: atom_id res chain seq x y z
N MET A 1 -22.50 6.18 -17.08
CA MET A 1 -21.60 6.04 -18.24
C MET A 1 -21.02 7.42 -18.47
N PHE A 2 -19.71 7.58 -18.25
CA PHE A 2 -19.02 8.86 -18.49
C PHE A 2 -18.89 9.09 -20.00
N LEU A 3 -18.97 10.35 -20.43
CA LEU A 3 -18.78 10.71 -21.84
C LEU A 3 -17.29 10.62 -22.18
N GLU A 4 -16.95 10.38 -23.45
CA GLU A 4 -15.55 10.26 -23.91
C GLU A 4 -14.75 11.55 -23.60
N GLU A 5 -15.40 12.71 -23.66
CA GLU A 5 -14.83 14.01 -23.28
C GLU A 5 -14.48 14.11 -21.79
N ASP A 6 -15.25 13.46 -20.90
CA ASP A 6 -14.98 13.44 -19.46
C ASP A 6 -13.71 12.63 -19.15
N VAL A 7 -13.47 11.57 -19.94
CA VAL A 7 -12.28 10.71 -19.81
C VAL A 7 -11.03 11.46 -20.27
N ASP A 8 -11.09 12.15 -21.40
CA ASP A 8 -9.96 12.94 -21.91
C ASP A 8 -9.59 14.08 -20.97
N GLN A 9 -10.59 14.77 -20.42
CA GLN A 9 -10.38 15.83 -19.45
C GLN A 9 -9.78 15.29 -18.13
N TYR A 10 -10.27 14.15 -17.64
CA TYR A 10 -9.71 13.47 -16.47
C TYR A 10 -8.26 13.04 -16.68
N ILE A 11 -7.92 12.47 -17.85
CA ILE A 11 -6.54 12.08 -18.19
C ILE A 11 -5.64 13.31 -18.27
N TYR A 12 -6.11 14.41 -18.88
CA TYR A 12 -5.37 15.66 -18.96
C TYR A 12 -5.03 16.22 -17.57
N PHE A 13 -6.02 16.30 -16.68
CA PHE A 13 -5.79 16.75 -15.31
C PHE A 13 -4.86 15.81 -14.57
N THR A 14 -5.11 14.49 -14.61
CA THR A 14 -4.25 13.49 -13.97
C THR A 14 -2.80 13.59 -14.44
N ARG A 15 -2.55 13.77 -15.74
CA ARG A 15 -1.17 13.95 -16.23
C ARG A 15 -0.55 15.25 -15.72
N ASN A 16 -1.29 16.35 -15.71
CA ASN A 16 -0.78 17.64 -15.26
C ASN A 16 -0.61 17.76 -13.74
N THR A 17 -1.41 17.05 -12.94
CA THR A 17 -1.38 17.14 -11.48
C THR A 17 -0.63 15.98 -10.83
N SER A 18 -0.75 14.78 -11.40
CA SER A 18 -0.21 13.56 -10.78
C SER A 18 1.21 13.25 -11.24
N LEU A 19 1.65 13.67 -12.44
CA LEU A 19 3.04 13.47 -12.92
C LEU A 19 3.93 14.71 -12.68
N ASN A 20 3.87 15.28 -11.49
CA ASN A 20 4.77 16.37 -11.13
C ASN A 20 6.21 15.88 -10.91
N ASP A 21 7.15 16.81 -10.84
CA ASP A 21 8.58 16.50 -10.67
C ASP A 21 8.89 15.65 -9.43
N THR A 22 8.07 15.75 -8.38
CA THR A 22 8.25 14.94 -7.16
C THR A 22 7.91 13.48 -7.42
N LEU A 23 6.76 13.18 -8.02
CA LEU A 23 6.40 11.80 -8.34
C LEU A 23 7.39 11.18 -9.34
N LEU A 24 7.80 11.94 -10.36
CA LEU A 24 8.78 11.45 -11.34
C LEU A 24 10.14 11.14 -10.68
N ASN A 25 10.56 11.96 -9.72
CA ASN A 25 11.76 11.69 -8.93
C ASN A 25 11.62 10.41 -8.09
N GLU A 26 10.48 10.21 -7.41
CA GLU A 26 10.21 9.01 -6.64
C GLU A 26 10.22 7.74 -7.51
N LEU A 27 9.56 7.78 -8.68
CA LEU A 27 9.57 6.68 -9.64
C LEU A 27 10.98 6.39 -10.17
N GLY A 28 11.78 7.43 -10.44
CA GLY A 28 13.17 7.29 -10.88
C GLY A 28 14.06 6.66 -9.81
N ASN A 29 13.75 6.85 -8.52
CA ASN A 29 14.51 6.30 -7.40
C ASN A 29 13.92 5.00 -6.84
N LEU A 30 12.80 4.51 -7.37
CA LEU A 30 12.05 3.41 -6.77
C LEU A 30 12.91 2.17 -6.51
N SER A 31 13.73 1.76 -7.49
CA SER A 31 14.64 0.61 -7.33
C SER A 31 15.63 0.82 -6.19
N GLN A 32 16.23 2.01 -6.11
CA GLN A 32 17.20 2.33 -5.07
C GLN A 32 16.54 2.38 -3.69
N ILE A 33 15.33 2.94 -3.59
CA ILE A 33 14.55 2.97 -2.34
C ILE A 33 14.29 1.54 -1.86
N PHE A 34 13.89 0.63 -2.76
CA PHE A 34 13.71 -0.78 -2.40
C PHE A 34 15.02 -1.45 -1.99
N ASP A 35 16.12 -1.18 -2.70
CA ASP A 35 17.44 -1.72 -2.34
C ASP A 35 17.93 -1.21 -0.99
N ASP A 36 17.75 0.08 -0.71
CA ASP A 36 18.10 0.70 0.57
C ASP A 36 17.21 0.16 1.69
N ALA A 37 15.91 -0.05 1.42
CA ALA A 37 14.96 -0.58 2.39
C ALA A 37 15.22 -2.07 2.73
N LYS A 38 15.99 -2.81 1.92
CA LYS A 38 16.30 -4.22 2.19
C LYS A 38 17.04 -4.36 3.51
N GLY A 39 16.49 -5.18 4.40
CA GLY A 39 17.08 -5.48 5.70
C GLY A 39 16.64 -4.56 6.83
N TYR A 40 15.87 -3.51 6.55
CA TYR A 40 15.13 -2.82 7.61
C TYR A 40 14.01 -3.72 8.14
N SER A 41 13.85 -3.70 9.45
CA SER A 41 12.78 -4.40 10.15
C SER A 41 12.23 -3.53 11.26
N LEU A 42 11.03 -3.87 11.71
CA LEU A 42 10.42 -3.21 12.85
C LEU A 42 11.24 -3.53 14.12
N PRO A 43 11.45 -2.58 15.04
CA PRO A 43 12.11 -2.86 16.32
C PRO A 43 11.37 -3.96 17.08
N LYS A 44 12.12 -4.88 17.70
CA LYS A 44 11.55 -6.07 18.35
C LYS A 44 10.52 -5.74 19.43
N ASP A 45 10.74 -4.67 20.19
CA ASP A 45 9.88 -4.24 21.29
C ASP A 45 8.72 -3.34 20.85
N MET A 46 8.61 -3.00 19.56
CA MET A 46 7.55 -2.13 19.07
C MET A 46 6.20 -2.87 19.07
N PRO A 47 5.16 -2.33 19.74
CA PRO A 47 3.82 -2.90 19.66
C PRO A 47 3.23 -2.64 18.27
N VAL A 48 2.81 -3.70 17.58
CA VAL A 48 2.32 -3.63 16.20
C VAL A 48 0.99 -4.34 16.10
N TYR A 49 0.01 -3.68 15.50
CA TYR A 49 -1.25 -4.31 15.11
C TYR A 49 -1.53 -4.03 13.63
N LEU A 50 -1.42 -5.06 12.80
CA LEU A 50 -1.66 -4.99 11.37
C LEU A 50 -3.12 -5.32 11.06
N PHE A 51 -3.79 -4.42 10.35
CA PHE A 51 -5.08 -4.67 9.72
C PHE A 51 -4.84 -5.01 8.26
N VAL A 52 -5.25 -6.20 7.84
CA VAL A 52 -4.85 -6.79 6.56
C VAL A 52 -6.10 -7.20 5.81
N GLN A 53 -6.15 -6.87 4.52
CA GLN A 53 -7.25 -7.29 3.64
C GLN A 53 -7.35 -8.83 3.64
N GLU A 54 -8.55 -9.34 3.85
CA GLU A 54 -8.80 -10.79 3.86
C GLU A 54 -8.61 -11.39 2.46
N PHE A 55 -9.15 -10.79 1.41
CA PHE A 55 -9.07 -11.34 0.06
C PHE A 55 -8.26 -10.46 -0.89
N ASN A 56 -7.07 -10.92 -1.27
CA ASN A 56 -6.23 -10.27 -2.27
C ASN A 56 -5.92 -11.23 -3.41
N GLU A 57 -6.78 -11.26 -4.45
CA GLU A 57 -6.61 -12.16 -5.61
C GLU A 57 -5.27 -11.92 -6.35
N PRO A 58 -4.84 -10.67 -6.60
CA PRO A 58 -3.60 -10.42 -7.35
C PRO A 58 -2.33 -10.90 -6.63
N ILE A 59 -2.35 -11.00 -5.29
CA ILE A 59 -1.20 -11.38 -4.47
C ILE A 59 -1.59 -12.54 -3.55
N PRO A 60 -1.51 -13.80 -4.01
CA PRO A 60 -1.91 -14.97 -3.21
C PRO A 60 -1.15 -15.13 -1.89
N THR A 61 0.06 -14.57 -1.79
CA THR A 61 0.91 -14.60 -0.58
C THR A 61 0.64 -13.45 0.39
N TRP A 62 -0.32 -12.57 0.09
CA TRP A 62 -0.56 -11.33 0.83
C TRP A 62 -0.69 -11.53 2.34
N GLN A 63 -1.57 -12.44 2.77
CA GLN A 63 -1.77 -12.72 4.19
C GLN A 63 -0.50 -13.27 4.86
N ALA A 64 0.17 -14.22 4.22
CA ALA A 64 1.37 -14.85 4.76
C ALA A 64 2.51 -13.84 4.96
N LEU A 65 2.68 -12.90 4.04
CA LEU A 65 3.68 -11.83 4.16
C LEU A 65 3.41 -10.92 5.37
N HIS A 66 2.14 -10.59 5.62
CA HIS A 66 1.78 -9.73 6.75
C HIS A 66 1.79 -10.49 8.08
N GLU A 67 1.50 -11.79 8.07
CA GLU A 67 1.68 -12.66 9.22
C GLU A 67 3.16 -12.75 9.61
N GLU A 68 4.07 -12.93 8.64
CA GLU A 68 5.51 -12.87 8.88
C GLU A 68 5.94 -11.51 9.47
N GLN A 69 5.41 -10.41 8.93
CA GLN A 69 5.69 -9.07 9.45
C GLN A 69 5.21 -8.90 10.90
N ALA A 70 4.01 -9.37 11.26
CA ALA A 70 3.53 -9.33 12.64
C ALA A 70 4.41 -10.19 13.56
N ASN A 71 4.79 -11.38 13.13
CA ASN A 71 5.65 -12.29 13.88
C ASN A 71 7.11 -11.82 13.99
N SER A 72 7.49 -10.75 13.28
CA SER A 72 8.83 -10.19 13.34
C SER A 72 9.12 -9.40 14.63
N VAL A 73 8.09 -9.05 15.42
CA VAL A 73 8.19 -8.29 16.69
C VAL A 73 7.58 -9.06 17.87
N ASP A 74 7.94 -8.70 19.09
CA ASP A 74 7.54 -9.40 20.32
C ASP A 74 6.04 -9.23 20.62
N ASN A 75 5.47 -8.06 20.29
CA ASN A 75 4.07 -7.70 20.55
C ASN A 75 3.31 -7.43 19.25
N GLY A 76 3.47 -8.33 18.27
CA GLY A 76 2.83 -8.25 16.96
C GLY A 76 1.49 -8.97 16.91
N LYS A 77 0.51 -8.34 16.29
CA LYS A 77 -0.81 -8.93 16.01
C LYS A 77 -1.25 -8.62 14.59
N MET A 78 -2.03 -9.51 14.02
CA MET A 78 -2.69 -9.33 12.72
C MET A 78 -4.19 -9.54 12.87
N MET A 79 -4.98 -8.76 12.15
CA MET A 79 -6.43 -8.93 11.99
C MET A 79 -6.75 -8.88 10.50
N LEU A 80 -7.46 -9.91 10.03
CA LEU A 80 -8.04 -9.89 8.70
C LEU A 80 -9.33 -9.07 8.72
N ILE A 81 -9.48 -8.20 7.73
CA ILE A 81 -10.67 -7.38 7.52
C ILE A 81 -11.18 -7.64 6.10
N ASP A 82 -12.47 -7.95 5.99
CA ASP A 82 -13.17 -7.96 4.71
C ASP A 82 -13.32 -6.52 4.19
N GLY A 83 -12.80 -6.26 2.99
CA GLY A 83 -12.74 -4.93 2.40
C GLY A 83 -11.76 -4.84 1.23
N ASP A 84 -11.72 -3.69 0.57
CA ASP A 84 -10.76 -3.42 -0.51
C ASP A 84 -9.45 -2.82 0.03
N HIS A 85 -8.56 -2.41 -0.88
CA HIS A 85 -7.22 -1.90 -0.58
C HIS A 85 -7.22 -0.73 0.42
N PHE A 86 -8.27 0.09 0.43
CA PHE A 86 -8.41 1.25 1.32
C PHE A 86 -9.23 0.92 2.57
N LEU A 87 -8.81 -0.11 3.33
CA LEU A 87 -9.49 -0.52 4.58
C LEU A 87 -9.73 0.66 5.54
N HIS A 88 -8.78 1.60 5.61
CA HIS A 88 -8.89 2.78 6.46
C HIS A 88 -9.99 3.76 6.05
N PHE A 89 -10.47 3.69 4.80
CA PHE A 89 -11.59 4.49 4.29
C PHE A 89 -12.93 3.77 4.45
N GLU A 90 -12.93 2.45 4.28
CA GLU A 90 -14.16 1.64 4.36
C GLU A 90 -14.62 1.42 5.82
N HIS A 91 -13.67 1.34 6.75
CA HIS A 91 -13.93 0.99 8.16
C HIS A 91 -13.65 2.14 9.13
N SER A 92 -13.73 3.39 8.68
CA SER A 92 -13.44 4.59 9.51
C SER A 92 -14.62 5.10 10.36
N ASN A 93 -15.81 4.46 10.30
CA ASN A 93 -17.04 4.95 10.92
C ASN A 93 -17.46 4.14 12.16
#